data_AF-A0A7U5TGZ5-F1
#
_entry.id   AF-A0A7U5TGZ5-F1
#
_cell.length_a   1.000
_cell.length_b   1.000
_cell.length_c   1.000
_cell.angle_alpha   90.00
_cell.angle_beta   90.00
_cell.angle_gamma   90.00
#
_symmetry.space_group_name_H-M   'P 1'
#
loop_
_entity.id
_entity.type
_entity.pdbx_description
1 polymer ?
#
loop_
_entity_poly.entity_id
_entity_poly.type
_entity_poly.pdbx_seq_one_letter_code
_entity_poly.pdbx_strand_id
1 'polypeptide(L)'
;MKAKYVVMICLLIGSSLGGIGWAIYHNSYEAGKSASDKEWQGKWDKRNLADEAAHKAQEKAQRDEERRRQKETEEIVKNAEQEKQNALADAAAADAAANRLRGTLADIRRKYAASETSRVSADAAVRHSATEAVSVLAELLEESDQRAGTLAQYADAAAGAGSTCERVYNAVTGTVK
;
A
#
# COMPACT_ATOMS: atom_id res chain seq x y z
N MET A 1 36.78 -36.57 -89.56
CA MET A 1 35.92 -35.43 -89.16
C MET A 1 34.66 -35.87 -88.41
N LYS A 2 33.90 -36.88 -88.86
CA LYS A 2 32.64 -37.33 -88.24
C LYS A 2 32.73 -37.71 -86.75
N ALA A 3 33.78 -38.44 -86.34
CA ALA A 3 33.96 -38.86 -84.94
C ALA A 3 34.16 -37.68 -83.95
N LYS A 4 34.82 -36.59 -84.39
CA LYS A 4 35.03 -35.40 -83.56
C LYS A 4 33.72 -34.62 -83.32
N TYR A 5 32.83 -34.60 -84.32
CA TYR A 5 31.51 -33.99 -84.18
C TYR A 5 30.59 -34.78 -83.24
N VAL A 6 30.62 -36.12 -83.29
CA VAL A 6 29.82 -36.96 -82.38
C VAL A 6 30.21 -36.72 -80.92
N VAL A 7 31.52 -36.64 -80.61
CA VAL A 7 32.00 -36.37 -79.24
C VAL A 7 31.58 -34.96 -78.76
N MET A 8 31.71 -33.94 -79.60
CA MET A 8 31.26 -32.58 -79.28
C MET A 8 29.74 -32.51 -79.04
N ILE A 9 28.94 -33.20 -79.87
CA ILE A 9 27.48 -33.25 -79.71
C ILE A 9 27.10 -33.93 -78.38
N CYS A 10 27.73 -35.05 -78.02
CA CYS A 10 27.46 -35.73 -76.75
C CYS A 10 27.81 -34.88 -75.52
N LEU A 11 28.93 -34.13 -75.56
CA LEU A 11 29.32 -33.24 -74.46
C LEU A 11 28.34 -32.05 -74.29
N LEU A 12 27.86 -31.49 -75.39
CA LEU A 12 26.86 -30.42 -75.36
C LEU A 12 25.51 -30.91 -74.83
N ILE A 13 25.06 -32.10 -75.24
CA ILE A 13 23.81 -32.71 -74.76
C ILE A 13 23.92 -33.02 -73.25
N GLY A 14 25.01 -33.65 -72.82
CA GLY A 14 25.23 -33.96 -71.40
C GLY A 14 25.23 -32.72 -70.51
N SER A 15 25.89 -31.64 -70.95
CA SER A 15 25.94 -30.37 -70.21
C SER A 15 24.57 -29.68 -70.17
N SER A 16 23.81 -29.70 -71.27
CA SER A 16 22.47 -29.10 -71.32
C SER A 16 21.46 -29.81 -70.40
N LEU A 17 21.50 -31.15 -70.32
CA LEU A 17 20.60 -31.93 -69.47
C LEU A 17 20.90 -31.72 -67.98
N GLY A 18 22.18 -31.58 -67.61
CA GLY A 18 22.57 -31.24 -66.24
C GLY A 18 22.06 -29.86 -65.80
N GLY A 19 22.18 -28.85 -66.66
CA GLY A 19 21.70 -27.50 -66.37
C GLY A 19 20.17 -27.42 -66.23
N ILE A 20 19.42 -28.11 -67.08
CA ILE A 20 17.95 -28.16 -67.01
C ILE A 20 17.51 -28.89 -65.74
N GLY A 21 18.14 -30.03 -65.41
CA GLY A 21 17.84 -30.77 -64.18
C GLY A 21 18.08 -29.93 -62.92
N TRP A 22 19.21 -29.20 -62.86
CA TRP A 22 19.51 -28.30 -61.76
C TRP A 22 18.49 -27.15 -61.64
N ALA A 23 18.12 -26.52 -62.76
CA ALA A 23 17.15 -25.43 -62.77
C ALA A 23 15.75 -25.87 -62.28
N ILE A 24 15.29 -27.06 -62.71
CA ILE A 24 14.00 -27.61 -62.27
C ILE A 24 14.05 -27.94 -60.77
N TYR A 25 15.11 -28.61 -60.32
CA TYR A 25 15.28 -28.92 -58.90
C TYR A 25 15.30 -27.66 -58.05
N HIS A 26 16.13 -26.67 -58.40
CA HIS A 26 16.26 -25.42 -57.67
C HIS A 26 14.93 -24.65 -57.59
N ASN A 27 14.26 -24.47 -58.73
CA ASN A 27 12.97 -23.77 -58.77
C ASN A 27 11.89 -24.49 -57.93
N SER A 28 11.84 -25.82 -57.98
CA SER A 28 10.90 -26.59 -57.17
C SER A 28 11.21 -26.52 -55.67
N TYR A 29 12.49 -26.53 -55.29
CA TYR A 29 12.94 -26.41 -53.91
C TYR A 29 12.64 -25.01 -53.36
N GLU A 30 12.95 -23.94 -54.12
CA GLU A 30 12.65 -22.56 -53.72
C GLU A 30 11.14 -22.31 -53.62
N ALA A 31 10.36 -22.83 -54.55
CA ALA A 31 8.90 -22.76 -54.48
C ALA A 31 8.38 -23.46 -53.21
N GLY A 32 8.84 -24.68 -52.91
CA GLY A 32 8.49 -25.41 -51.70
C GLY A 32 8.91 -24.70 -50.42
N LYS A 33 10.13 -24.16 -50.38
CA LYS A 33 10.65 -23.37 -49.26
C LYS A 33 9.80 -22.12 -49.03
N SER A 34 9.52 -21.34 -50.07
CA SER A 34 8.73 -20.11 -49.96
C SER A 34 7.29 -20.37 -49.51
N ALA A 35 6.68 -21.49 -49.93
CA ALA A 35 5.37 -21.91 -49.47
C ALA A 35 5.39 -22.28 -47.98
N SER A 36 6.40 -23.05 -47.55
CA SER A 36 6.58 -23.40 -46.14
C SER A 36 6.86 -22.18 -45.27
N ASP A 37 7.72 -21.27 -45.72
CA ASP A 37 8.05 -20.01 -45.02
C ASP A 37 6.79 -19.16 -44.80
N LYS A 38 5.92 -19.02 -45.82
CA LYS A 38 4.64 -18.31 -45.70
C LYS A 38 3.68 -19.00 -44.73
N GLU A 39 3.58 -20.33 -44.79
CA GLU A 39 2.72 -21.09 -43.88
C GLU A 39 3.19 -20.92 -42.43
N TRP A 40 4.49 -21.05 -42.19
CA TRP A 40 5.07 -20.83 -40.88
C TRP A 40 4.85 -19.40 -40.43
N GLN A 41 5.17 -18.40 -41.25
CA GLN A 41 4.97 -16.99 -40.93
C GLN A 41 3.51 -16.72 -40.50
N GLY A 42 2.52 -17.23 -41.24
CA GLY A 42 1.11 -17.10 -40.85
C GLY A 42 0.78 -17.74 -39.49
N LYS A 43 1.38 -18.90 -39.18
CA LYS A 43 1.23 -19.54 -37.85
C LYS A 43 1.87 -18.69 -36.75
N TRP A 44 3.07 -18.14 -36.98
CA TRP A 44 3.77 -17.27 -36.05
C TRP A 44 3.01 -15.97 -35.82
N ASP A 45 2.53 -15.32 -36.87
CA ASP A 45 1.75 -14.08 -36.77
C ASP A 45 0.46 -14.29 -35.97
N LYS A 46 -0.26 -15.39 -36.24
CA LYS A 46 -1.46 -15.75 -35.48
C LYS A 46 -1.15 -15.98 -34.00
N ARG A 47 -0.03 -16.65 -33.69
CA ARG A 47 0.40 -16.89 -32.31
C ARG A 47 0.80 -15.59 -31.63
N ASN A 48 1.64 -14.77 -32.27
CA ASN A 48 2.09 -13.48 -31.72
C ASN A 48 0.91 -12.56 -31.43
N LEU A 49 -0.11 -12.52 -32.30
CA LEU A 49 -1.33 -11.74 -32.07
C LEU A 49 -2.11 -12.26 -30.85
N ALA A 50 -2.23 -13.59 -30.71
CA ALA A 50 -2.90 -14.19 -29.56
C ALA A 50 -2.12 -13.95 -28.26
N ASP A 51 -0.80 -14.07 -28.31
CA ASP A 51 0.10 -13.83 -27.18
C ASP A 51 0.05 -12.34 -26.75
N GLU A 52 0.07 -11.40 -27.70
CA GLU A 52 -0.05 -9.97 -27.43
C GLU A 52 -1.42 -9.62 -26.82
N ALA A 53 -2.51 -10.21 -27.32
CA ALA A 53 -3.83 -10.03 -26.76
C ALA A 53 -3.94 -10.58 -25.33
N ALA A 54 -3.40 -11.78 -25.09
CA ALA A 54 -3.38 -12.39 -23.75
C ALA A 54 -2.54 -11.55 -22.77
N HIS A 55 -1.38 -11.05 -23.21
CA HIS A 55 -0.53 -10.18 -22.41
C HIS A 55 -1.25 -8.89 -22.01
N LYS A 56 -1.86 -8.17 -22.97
CA LYS A 56 -2.61 -6.95 -22.69
C LYS A 56 -3.79 -7.19 -21.75
N ALA A 57 -4.49 -8.31 -21.90
CA ALA A 57 -5.59 -8.68 -21.01
C ALA A 57 -5.10 -8.92 -19.58
N GLN A 58 -3.98 -9.65 -19.42
CA GLN A 58 -3.36 -9.88 -18.12
C GLN A 58 -2.89 -8.58 -17.48
N GLU A 59 -2.15 -7.74 -18.22
CA GLU A 59 -1.69 -6.43 -17.74
C GLU A 59 -2.86 -5.56 -17.29
N LYS A 60 -3.94 -5.51 -18.09
CA LYS A 60 -5.14 -4.75 -17.73
C LYS A 60 -5.74 -5.26 -16.42
N ALA A 61 -5.90 -6.57 -16.26
CA ALA A 61 -6.44 -7.18 -15.05
C ALA A 61 -5.57 -6.88 -13.82
N GLN A 62 -4.25 -6.98 -13.93
CA GLN A 62 -3.33 -6.62 -12.84
C GLN A 62 -3.43 -5.14 -12.49
N ARG A 63 -3.51 -4.26 -13.49
CA ARG A 63 -3.66 -2.80 -13.28
C ARG A 63 -5.00 -2.42 -12.68
N ASP A 64 -6.07 -3.13 -13.02
CA ASP A 64 -7.38 -2.95 -12.40
C ASP A 64 -7.34 -3.35 -10.92
N GLU A 65 -6.68 -4.46 -10.59
CA GLU A 65 -6.50 -4.93 -9.21
C GLU A 65 -5.59 -3.98 -8.39
N GLU A 66 -4.50 -3.49 -8.97
CA GLU A 66 -3.64 -2.46 -8.36
C GLU A 66 -4.46 -1.19 -8.04
N ARG A 67 -5.25 -0.71 -8.99
CA ARG A 67 -6.13 0.45 -8.78
C ARG A 67 -7.16 0.22 -7.68
N ARG A 68 -7.75 -0.98 -7.63
CA ARG A 68 -8.72 -1.34 -6.58
C ARG A 68 -8.06 -1.26 -5.20
N ARG A 69 -6.91 -1.90 -5.01
CA ARG A 69 -6.15 -1.89 -3.74
C ARG A 69 -5.71 -0.49 -3.35
N GLN A 70 -5.24 0.29 -4.31
CA GLN A 70 -4.85 1.67 -4.08
C GLN A 70 -6.04 2.50 -3.58
N LYS A 71 -7.18 2.43 -4.26
CA LYS A 71 -8.39 3.17 -3.86
C LYS A 71 -8.85 2.80 -2.46
N GLU A 72 -8.90 1.51 -2.15
CA GLU A 72 -9.31 1.03 -0.83
C GLU A 72 -8.34 1.49 0.27
N THR A 73 -7.02 1.46 -0.02
CA THR A 73 -5.99 1.99 0.88
C THR A 73 -6.14 3.49 1.11
N GLU A 74 -6.40 4.26 0.04
CA GLU A 74 -6.63 5.71 0.13
C GLU A 74 -7.85 6.04 1.00
N GLU A 75 -8.95 5.29 0.86
CA GLU A 75 -10.14 5.43 1.71
C GLU A 75 -9.83 5.09 3.18
N ILE A 76 -9.07 4.02 3.44
CA ILE A 76 -8.64 3.64 4.79
C ILE A 76 -7.79 4.75 5.42
N VAL A 77 -6.81 5.28 4.69
CA VAL A 77 -5.94 6.36 5.19
C VAL A 77 -6.74 7.62 5.47
N LYS A 78 -7.69 7.98 4.59
CA LYS A 78 -8.57 9.13 4.80
C LYS A 78 -9.42 8.96 6.07
N ASN A 79 -10.01 7.79 6.27
CA ASN A 79 -10.81 7.49 7.45
C ASN A 79 -9.95 7.50 8.72
N ALA A 80 -8.74 6.91 8.66
CA ALA A 80 -7.80 6.91 9.78
C ALA A 80 -7.37 8.33 10.16
N GLU A 81 -7.14 9.23 9.20
CA GLU A 81 -6.83 10.63 9.49
C GLU A 81 -8.03 11.32 10.14
N GLN A 82 -9.27 11.06 9.69
CA GLN A 82 -10.46 11.60 10.34
C GLN A 82 -10.63 11.09 11.78
N GLU A 83 -10.44 9.78 12.01
CA GLU A 83 -10.47 9.17 13.35
C GLU A 83 -9.42 9.80 14.26
N LYS A 84 -8.20 10.00 13.75
CA LYS A 84 -7.12 10.68 14.48
C LYS A 84 -7.47 12.12 14.84
N GLN A 85 -8.04 12.90 13.91
CA GLN A 85 -8.45 14.27 14.22
C GLN A 85 -9.54 14.32 15.29
N ASN A 86 -10.49 13.38 15.26
CA ASN A 86 -11.51 13.27 16.30
C ASN A 86 -10.88 12.93 17.66
N ALA A 87 -9.97 11.96 17.72
CA ALA A 87 -9.27 11.59 18.94
C ALA A 87 -8.44 12.75 19.51
N LEU A 88 -7.80 13.55 18.66
CA LEU A 88 -7.08 14.76 19.07
C LEU A 88 -8.02 15.84 19.64
N ALA A 89 -9.21 16.00 19.04
CA ALA A 89 -10.21 16.93 19.55
C ALA A 89 -10.76 16.48 20.92
N ASP A 90 -11.02 15.18 21.09
CA ASP A 90 -11.48 14.59 22.35
C ASP A 90 -10.42 14.73 23.45
N ALA A 91 -9.15 14.46 23.11
CA ALA A 91 -8.02 14.67 24.02
C ALA A 91 -7.91 16.14 24.45
N ALA A 92 -8.02 17.10 23.52
CA ALA A 92 -8.01 18.52 23.83
C ALA A 92 -9.19 18.95 24.71
N ALA A 93 -10.37 18.37 24.51
CA ALA A 93 -11.54 18.61 25.35
C ALA A 93 -11.35 18.07 26.78
N ALA A 94 -10.75 16.88 26.91
CA ALA A 94 -10.38 16.29 28.20
C ALA A 94 -9.34 17.15 28.93
N ASP A 95 -8.29 17.59 28.24
CA ASP A 95 -7.26 18.48 28.81
C ASP A 95 -7.85 19.81 29.29
N ALA A 96 -8.78 20.38 28.52
CA ALA A 96 -9.49 21.60 28.92
C ALA A 96 -10.35 21.38 30.18
N ALA A 97 -11.00 20.22 30.32
CA ALA A 97 -11.76 19.86 31.51
C ALA A 97 -10.84 19.66 32.73
N ALA A 98 -9.72 18.95 32.55
CA ALA A 98 -8.71 18.75 33.59
C ALA A 98 -8.14 20.09 34.07
N ASN A 99 -7.82 21.03 33.17
CA ASN A 99 -7.32 22.35 33.54
C ASN A 99 -8.35 23.19 34.32
N ARG A 100 -9.64 23.09 33.97
CA ARG A 100 -10.72 23.73 34.76
C ARG A 100 -10.81 23.14 36.16
N LEU A 101 -10.67 21.81 36.30
CA LEU A 101 -10.66 21.14 37.59
C LEU A 101 -9.45 21.58 38.44
N ARG A 102 -8.24 21.61 37.86
CA ARG A 102 -7.01 22.12 38.51
C ARG A 102 -7.20 23.56 39.00
N GLY A 103 -7.77 24.44 38.17
CA GLY A 103 -8.08 25.82 38.54
C GLY A 103 -9.06 25.91 39.72
N THR A 104 -10.08 25.04 39.74
CA THR A 104 -11.07 24.99 40.83
C THR A 104 -10.43 24.49 42.13
N LEU A 105 -9.58 23.46 42.07
CA LEU A 105 -8.83 22.94 43.22
C LEU A 105 -7.86 23.98 43.78
N ALA A 106 -7.15 24.71 42.92
CA ALA A 106 -6.28 25.81 43.32
C ALA A 106 -7.07 26.93 44.03
N ASP A 107 -8.26 27.26 43.54
CA ASP A 107 -9.12 28.26 44.18
C ASP A 107 -9.61 27.82 45.57
N ILE A 108 -10.02 26.55 45.70
CA ILE A 108 -10.40 25.95 46.98
C ILE A 108 -9.22 26.02 47.97
N ARG A 109 -8.03 25.57 47.57
CA ARG A 109 -6.80 25.64 48.39
C ARG A 109 -6.53 27.06 48.90
N ARG A 110 -6.61 28.08 48.02
CA ARG A 110 -6.42 29.49 48.40
C ARG A 110 -7.45 29.97 49.42
N LYS A 111 -8.73 29.64 49.22
CA LYS A 111 -9.82 30.04 50.14
C LYS A 111 -9.64 29.45 51.53
N TYR A 112 -9.26 28.18 51.62
CA TYR A 112 -9.02 27.53 52.91
C TYR A 112 -7.76 28.09 53.61
N ALA A 113 -6.66 28.32 52.88
CA ALA A 113 -5.47 28.95 53.45
C ALA A 113 -5.75 30.36 54.03
N ALA A 114 -6.56 31.17 53.33
CA ALA A 114 -6.95 32.50 53.82
C ALA A 114 -7.87 32.43 55.06
N SER A 115 -8.78 31.45 55.11
CA SER A 115 -9.68 31.20 56.26
C SER A 115 -8.93 30.90 57.56
N GLU A 116 -7.87 30.09 57.50
CA GLU A 116 -7.13 29.65 58.70
C GLU A 116 -6.27 30.75 59.32
N THR A 117 -5.74 31.70 58.53
CA THR A 117 -4.94 32.82 59.06
C THR A 117 -5.72 33.81 59.94
N SER A 118 -7.06 33.73 59.97
CA SER A 118 -7.92 34.65 60.74
C SER A 118 -8.38 34.14 62.12
N ARG A 119 -8.06 32.91 62.54
CA ARG A 119 -8.61 32.33 63.80
C ARG A 119 -7.59 31.53 64.61
N VAL A 120 -7.13 32.08 65.73
CA VAL A 120 -6.22 31.43 66.68
C VAL A 120 -7.03 30.69 67.76
N SER A 121 -7.31 29.40 67.57
CA SER A 121 -7.90 28.52 68.61
C SER A 121 -7.48 27.05 68.39
N ALA A 122 -7.73 26.15 69.35
CA ALA A 122 -7.39 24.71 69.22
C ALA A 122 -8.05 24.02 68.00
N ASP A 123 -9.14 24.60 67.50
CA ASP A 123 -9.82 24.22 66.26
C ASP A 123 -8.91 24.45 65.02
N ALA A 124 -7.99 25.41 65.08
CA ALA A 124 -7.06 25.74 64.00
C ALA A 124 -6.05 24.61 63.72
N ALA A 125 -5.61 23.86 64.74
CA ALA A 125 -4.71 22.73 64.52
C ALA A 125 -5.41 21.56 63.80
N VAL A 126 -6.67 21.29 64.16
CA VAL A 126 -7.50 20.27 63.47
C VAL A 126 -7.79 20.71 62.03
N ARG A 127 -8.17 21.98 61.82
CA ARG A 127 -8.41 22.54 60.48
C ARG A 127 -7.15 22.53 59.62
N HIS A 128 -6.00 22.87 60.19
CA HIS A 128 -4.70 22.82 59.50
C HIS A 128 -4.39 21.39 59.00
N SER A 129 -4.58 20.37 59.85
CA SER A 129 -4.41 18.97 59.43
C SER A 129 -5.36 18.54 58.30
N ALA A 130 -6.60 19.04 58.31
CA ALA A 130 -7.56 18.81 57.24
C ALA A 130 -7.16 19.54 55.94
N THR A 131 -6.53 20.73 56.04
CA THR A 131 -6.06 21.49 54.86
C THR A 131 -4.88 20.82 54.18
N GLU A 132 -3.95 20.26 54.97
CA GLU A 132 -2.84 19.45 54.47
C GLU A 132 -3.35 18.19 53.77
N ALA A 133 -4.31 17.47 54.36
CA ALA A 133 -4.92 16.29 53.75
C ALA A 133 -5.60 16.59 52.41
N VAL A 134 -6.38 17.69 52.33
CA VAL A 134 -7.00 18.15 51.08
C VAL A 134 -5.96 18.55 50.04
N SER A 135 -4.85 19.16 50.48
CA SER A 135 -3.76 19.55 49.59
C SER A 135 -3.07 18.33 48.96
N VAL A 136 -2.72 17.33 49.76
CA VAL A 136 -2.11 16.08 49.27
C VAL A 136 -3.05 15.33 48.33
N LEU A 137 -4.35 15.19 48.68
CA LEU A 137 -5.32 14.51 47.82
C LEU A 137 -5.51 15.21 46.47
N ALA A 138 -5.49 16.54 46.46
CA ALA A 138 -5.60 17.32 45.23
C ALA A 138 -4.34 17.21 44.35
N GLU A 139 -3.15 17.05 44.95
CA GLU A 139 -1.89 16.84 44.21
C GLU A 139 -1.84 15.42 43.63
N LEU A 140 -2.23 14.42 44.43
CA LEU A 140 -2.36 13.04 43.96
C LEU A 140 -3.36 12.91 42.81
N LEU A 141 -4.50 13.61 42.90
CA LEU A 141 -5.50 13.61 41.83
C LEU A 141 -4.93 14.25 40.56
N GLU A 142 -4.19 15.35 40.68
CA GLU A 142 -3.55 16.03 39.56
C GLU A 142 -2.50 15.16 38.86
N GLU A 143 -1.63 14.51 39.62
CA GLU A 143 -0.61 13.59 39.09
C GLU A 143 -1.25 12.34 38.46
N SER A 144 -2.28 11.78 39.12
CA SER A 144 -3.02 10.63 38.60
C SER A 144 -3.74 10.95 37.29
N ASP A 145 -4.38 12.10 37.20
CA ASP A 145 -5.05 12.57 35.97
C ASP A 145 -4.05 12.79 34.83
N GLN A 146 -2.92 13.45 35.12
CA GLN A 146 -1.86 13.68 34.13
C GLN A 146 -1.28 12.36 33.59
N ARG A 147 -1.05 11.39 34.48
CA ARG A 147 -0.55 10.07 34.09
C ARG A 147 -1.58 9.29 33.28
N ALA A 148 -2.86 9.35 33.67
CA ALA A 148 -3.95 8.73 32.92
C ALA A 148 -4.06 9.34 31.51
N GLY A 149 -3.97 10.66 31.38
CA GLY A 149 -3.98 11.34 30.08
C GLY A 149 -2.82 10.93 29.18
N THR A 150 -1.60 10.84 29.73
CA THR A 150 -0.41 10.39 28.97
C THR A 150 -0.57 8.94 28.47
N LEU A 151 -1.11 8.06 29.31
CA LEU A 151 -1.38 6.67 28.93
C LEU A 151 -2.48 6.57 27.88
N ALA A 152 -3.55 7.37 28.00
CA ALA A 152 -4.62 7.43 27.01
C ALA A 152 -4.10 7.86 25.64
N GLN A 153 -3.30 8.93 25.57
CA GLN A 153 -2.68 9.39 24.32
C GLN A 153 -1.84 8.30 23.65
N TYR A 154 -1.03 7.56 24.43
CA TYR A 154 -0.26 6.45 23.90
C TYR A 154 -1.15 5.30 23.39
N ALA A 155 -2.17 4.93 24.17
CA ALA A 155 -3.09 3.86 23.82
C ALA A 155 -3.89 4.18 22.55
N ASP A 156 -4.41 5.40 22.43
CA ASP A 156 -5.16 5.86 21.26
C ASP A 156 -4.28 5.88 20.02
N ALA A 157 -3.04 6.37 20.14
CA ALA A 157 -2.08 6.37 19.04
C ALA A 157 -1.74 4.94 18.58
N ALA A 158 -1.49 4.04 19.54
CA ALA A 158 -1.16 2.64 19.25
C ALA A 158 -2.34 1.89 18.63
N ALA A 159 -3.56 2.07 19.15
CA ALA A 159 -4.77 1.45 18.64
C ALA A 159 -5.13 1.99 17.24
N GLY A 160 -5.00 3.30 17.02
CA GLY A 160 -5.22 3.93 15.71
C GLY A 160 -4.22 3.43 14.66
N ALA A 161 -2.94 3.36 15.01
CA ALA A 161 -1.91 2.81 14.11
C ALA A 161 -2.15 1.32 13.82
N GLY A 162 -2.39 0.50 14.85
CA GLY A 162 -2.61 -0.94 14.71
C GLY A 162 -3.84 -1.27 13.86
N SER A 163 -4.98 -0.63 14.14
CA SER A 163 -6.20 -0.84 13.36
C SER A 163 -6.07 -0.37 11.91
N THR A 164 -5.34 0.73 11.65
CA THR A 164 -5.04 1.18 10.29
C THR A 164 -4.16 0.17 9.56
N CYS A 165 -3.11 -0.35 10.20
CA CYS A 165 -2.25 -1.37 9.62
C CYS A 165 -3.03 -2.64 9.26
N GLU A 166 -3.91 -3.11 10.14
CA GLU A 166 -4.76 -4.27 9.89
C GLU A 166 -5.71 -4.04 8.71
N ARG A 167 -6.37 -2.89 8.66
CA ARG A 167 -7.25 -2.52 7.54
C ARG A 167 -6.50 -2.47 6.21
N VAL A 168 -5.33 -1.82 6.16
CA VAL A 168 -4.51 -1.74 4.95
C VAL A 168 -4.03 -3.14 4.53
N TYR A 169 -3.58 -3.96 5.48
CA TYR A 169 -3.20 -5.35 5.21
C TYR A 169 -4.35 -6.10 4.55
N ASN A 170 -5.55 -6.06 5.16
CA ASN A 170 -6.73 -6.71 4.61
C ASN A 170 -7.13 -6.18 3.22
N ALA A 171 -6.96 -4.88 2.95
CA ALA A 171 -7.24 -4.32 1.62
C ALA A 171 -6.26 -4.82 0.54
N VAL A 172 -4.98 -4.98 0.89
CA VAL A 172 -3.95 -5.42 -0.08
C VAL A 172 -3.84 -6.93 -0.22
N THR A 173 -4.20 -7.70 0.82
CA THR A 173 -4.18 -9.17 0.82
C THR A 173 -5.54 -9.80 0.61
N GLY A 174 -6.62 -9.06 0.83
CA GLY A 174 -7.99 -9.50 0.56
C GLY A 174 -8.18 -9.67 -0.94
N THR A 175 -7.98 -10.90 -1.41
CA THR A 175 -8.14 -11.25 -2.82
C THR A 175 -9.59 -11.55 -3.17
N VAL A 176 -9.99 -10.94 -4.29
CA VAL A 176 -11.01 -11.39 -5.25
C VAL A 176 -11.24 -12.91 -5.16
N LYS A 177 -12.45 -13.30 -4.76
CA LYS A 177 -13.00 -14.64 -5.04
C LYS A 177 -13.37 -14.75 -6.51
#